data_AF-E3BEX5-F1
#
_entry.id   AF-E3BEX5-F1
#
_cell.length_a   1.000
_cell.length_b   1.000
_cell.length_c   1.000
_cell.angle_alpha   90.00
_cell.angle_beta   90.00
_cell.angle_gamma   90.00
#
_symmetry.space_group_name_H-M   'P 1'
#
loop_
_entity.id
_entity.type
_entity.pdbx_description
1 polymer ?
#
loop_
_entity_poly.entity_id
_entity_poly.type
_entity_poly.pdbx_seq_one_letter_code
_entity_poly.pdbx_strand_id
1 'polypeptide(L)'
;MNKTASLVALSALLLCNPVFAETETIVNETEHLQTITNVRCWYRTDYSRDSAATDYEWARIPDGRYFTIEGYWWGNMFYTDTTQQEIRDQCSTTLGIANSNADVTYFAASFPWSLNNTIWSNDSAVESEKINKIVSFGDSLSDTGNVFGASQFRFPDRSSWFLGHFSNGFVWTEYLARAKNLPVYNWAVGGSGGQSQFFLLSGINDQIKSYLQYMDETENYNPSNTLFTLEFGLNDFMQFGRSAANVKDDFAEALVSLINSGAKNFLLITLPDVTNAPKFQYSSHAEVEFIRSKILDMNTFIQEQVNYYTGLGYNMTLFDTYELFERVISNPTPYGFDNATESCLSLSSFSLSEYFYWHSLREECVRIGSDKFVFWDSLHPTTAVHQYVAEEILASGELESNHSF
;
A
#
# COMPACT_ATOMS: atom_id res chain seq x y z
N MET A 1 23.30 -29.07 11.28
CA MET A 1 24.23 -28.05 11.81
C MET A 1 23.56 -26.69 11.71
N ASN A 2 23.24 -26.15 12.88
CA ASN A 2 22.79 -24.80 13.27
C ASN A 2 21.70 -24.03 12.48
N LYS A 3 20.44 -24.28 12.89
CA LYS A 3 19.28 -23.37 12.72
C LYS A 3 19.37 -22.08 13.58
N THR A 4 20.41 -21.94 14.39
CA THR A 4 20.63 -20.79 15.30
C THR A 4 21.36 -19.61 14.66
N ALA A 5 21.92 -19.77 13.45
CA ALA A 5 22.69 -18.69 12.79
C ALA A 5 21.79 -17.63 12.11
N SER A 6 20.54 -17.97 11.77
CA SER A 6 19.65 -17.07 11.02
C SER A 6 18.95 -16.01 11.87
N LEU A 7 18.75 -16.26 13.17
CA LEU A 7 18.20 -15.24 14.09
C LEU A 7 19.26 -14.22 14.53
N VAL A 8 20.53 -14.63 14.62
CA VAL A 8 21.62 -13.79 15.15
C VAL A 8 22.08 -12.73 14.15
N ALA A 9 22.01 -13.00 12.85
CA ALA A 9 22.29 -11.99 11.82
C ALA A 9 21.23 -10.87 11.78
N LEU A 10 20.00 -11.17 12.21
CA LEU A 10 18.88 -10.23 12.21
C LEU A 10 18.84 -9.34 13.46
N SER A 11 19.37 -9.84 14.58
CA SER A 11 19.43 -9.08 15.84
C SER A 11 20.61 -8.11 15.93
N ALA A 12 21.63 -8.26 15.07
CA ALA A 12 22.83 -7.43 15.11
C ALA A 12 22.73 -6.09 14.37
N LEU A 13 21.68 -5.87 13.56
CA LEU A 13 21.52 -4.66 12.72
C LEU A 13 20.61 -3.58 13.34
N LEU A 14 20.02 -3.82 14.52
CA LEU A 14 18.96 -2.95 15.09
C LEU A 14 19.29 -2.36 16.47
N LEU A 15 20.54 -2.45 16.93
CA LEU A 15 20.98 -1.83 18.20
C LEU A 15 21.44 -0.39 17.98
N CYS A 16 20.51 0.51 17.70
CA CYS A 16 20.72 1.93 17.96
C CYS A 16 19.46 2.48 18.66
N ASN A 17 19.49 2.45 19.99
CA ASN A 17 18.46 3.05 20.85
C ASN A 17 18.35 4.55 20.56
N PRO A 18 17.16 5.11 20.29
CA PRO A 18 16.89 6.49 20.63
C PRO A 18 16.53 6.55 22.13
N VAL A 19 17.32 7.31 22.89
CA VAL A 19 16.97 7.74 24.24
C VAL A 19 15.78 8.69 24.09
N PHE A 20 14.59 8.28 24.50
CA PHE A 20 13.46 9.18 24.65
C PHE A 20 13.63 9.97 25.95
N ALA A 21 13.88 11.27 25.82
CA ALA A 21 13.75 12.20 26.93
C ALA A 21 12.26 12.49 27.14
N GLU A 22 11.77 12.28 28.37
CA GLU A 22 10.48 12.80 28.79
C GLU A 22 10.54 14.33 28.79
N THR A 23 9.59 14.98 28.12
CA THR A 23 9.35 16.42 28.30
C THR A 23 7.89 16.69 28.61
N GLU A 24 7.71 17.46 29.68
CA GLU A 24 6.47 17.97 30.24
C GLU A 24 5.63 18.75 29.23
N THR A 25 4.32 18.73 29.47
CA THR A 25 3.28 19.47 28.76
C THR A 25 3.54 20.98 28.74
N ILE A 26 3.75 21.53 27.55
CA ILE A 26 3.52 22.94 27.21
C ILE A 26 2.59 22.94 26.00
N VAL A 27 1.38 23.48 26.15
CA VAL A 27 0.55 23.87 25.00
C VAL A 27 1.26 25.08 24.38
N ASN A 28 2.01 24.82 23.31
CA ASN A 28 2.58 25.85 22.44
C ASN A 28 1.99 25.60 21.06
N GLU A 29 1.48 26.65 20.41
CA GLU A 29 1.27 26.64 18.96
C GLU A 29 2.58 26.17 18.32
N THR A 30 2.59 24.97 17.75
CA THR A 30 3.71 24.49 16.96
C THR A 30 3.69 25.30 15.67
N GLU A 31 4.32 26.49 15.67
CA GLU A 31 4.67 27.14 14.41
C GLU A 31 5.62 26.20 13.68
N HIS A 32 5.08 25.49 12.68
CA HIS A 32 5.88 24.64 11.82
C HIS A 32 6.96 25.47 11.14
N LEU A 33 8.22 25.05 11.28
CA LEU A 33 9.35 25.73 10.65
C LEU A 33 9.28 25.55 9.14
N GLN A 34 8.88 26.62 8.45
CA GLN A 34 8.85 26.66 6.99
C GLN A 34 10.25 26.49 6.41
N THR A 35 10.35 25.68 5.36
CA THR A 35 11.59 25.29 4.69
C THR A 35 11.32 24.87 3.25
N ILE A 36 12.38 24.44 2.55
CA ILE A 36 12.31 23.86 1.21
C ILE A 36 12.89 22.46 1.18
N THR A 37 12.40 21.63 0.27
CA THR A 37 13.02 20.32 -0.04
C THR A 37 12.99 20.04 -1.54
N ASN A 38 13.85 19.13 -2.00
CA ASN A 38 13.84 18.68 -3.39
C ASN A 38 12.83 17.55 -3.58
N VAL A 39 12.41 17.35 -4.83
CA VAL A 39 11.56 16.22 -5.24
C VAL A 39 12.40 15.17 -5.97
N ARG A 40 12.36 13.94 -5.47
CA ARG A 40 12.94 12.76 -6.11
C ARG A 40 11.89 12.09 -6.97
N CYS A 41 12.12 11.97 -8.28
CA CYS A 41 11.23 11.35 -9.24
C CYS A 41 11.74 9.96 -9.61
N TRP A 42 11.07 8.91 -9.14
CA TRP A 42 11.37 7.54 -9.50
C TRP A 42 10.63 7.12 -10.77
N TYR A 43 11.23 6.18 -11.49
CA TYR A 43 10.65 5.59 -12.69
C TYR A 43 11.14 4.16 -12.90
N ARG A 44 10.33 3.35 -13.59
CA ARG A 44 10.73 2.06 -14.12
C ARG A 44 11.71 2.26 -15.27
N THR A 45 12.86 1.61 -15.17
CA THR A 45 13.95 1.71 -16.16
C THR A 45 13.67 0.95 -17.46
N ASP A 46 12.83 -0.08 -17.39
CA ASP A 46 12.43 -0.90 -18.53
C ASP A 46 11.06 -0.49 -19.09
N TYR A 47 10.82 -0.79 -20.36
CA TYR A 47 9.52 -0.61 -21.03
C TYR A 47 8.50 -1.67 -20.61
N SER A 48 8.95 -2.88 -20.27
CA SER A 48 8.09 -3.97 -19.84
C SER A 48 7.83 -3.95 -18.32
N ARG A 49 6.62 -4.34 -17.92
CA ARG A 49 6.26 -4.61 -16.51
C ARG A 49 6.88 -5.92 -16.00
N ASP A 50 7.56 -6.68 -16.86
CA ASP A 50 8.38 -7.84 -16.51
C ASP A 50 9.56 -7.48 -15.61
N SER A 51 10.09 -6.26 -15.72
CA SER A 51 11.22 -5.78 -14.94
C SER A 51 10.75 -4.78 -13.89
N ALA A 52 10.91 -5.11 -12.62
CA ALA A 52 10.58 -4.22 -11.49
C ALA A 52 11.64 -3.13 -11.22
N ALA A 53 12.74 -3.12 -11.97
CA ALA A 53 13.88 -2.26 -11.69
C ALA A 53 13.56 -0.77 -11.89
N THR A 54 13.85 0.02 -10.87
CA THR A 54 13.65 1.47 -10.87
C THR A 54 14.94 2.24 -10.66
N ASP A 55 14.95 3.48 -11.14
CA ASP A 55 15.95 4.49 -10.85
C ASP A 55 15.25 5.83 -10.58
N TYR A 56 16.00 6.86 -10.20
CA TYR A 56 15.44 8.18 -9.96
C TYR A 56 16.27 9.31 -10.56
N GLU A 57 15.59 10.42 -10.82
CA GLU A 57 16.20 11.71 -11.08
C GLU A 57 15.62 12.76 -10.12
N TRP A 58 16.39 13.81 -9.85
CA TRP A 58 15.87 14.98 -9.15
C TRP A 58 15.01 15.80 -10.10
N ALA A 59 13.81 16.20 -9.67
CA ALA A 59 12.94 17.09 -10.43
C ALA A 59 13.68 18.39 -10.82
N ARG A 60 13.49 18.87 -12.05
CA ARG A 60 14.15 20.08 -12.57
C ARG A 60 13.21 20.99 -13.33
N ILE A 61 13.28 22.29 -13.06
CA ILE A 61 12.59 23.30 -13.86
C ILE A 61 13.30 23.50 -15.22
N PRO A 62 12.66 24.13 -16.23
CA PRO A 62 13.17 24.19 -17.61
C PRO A 62 14.58 24.79 -17.79
N ASP A 63 15.05 25.62 -16.86
CA ASP A 63 16.40 26.19 -16.89
C ASP A 63 17.50 25.26 -16.32
N GLY A 64 17.13 24.06 -15.88
CA GLY A 64 18.01 23.02 -15.38
C GLY A 64 18.25 23.04 -13.86
N ARG A 65 17.77 24.06 -13.13
CA ARG A 65 17.82 24.08 -11.67
C ARG A 65 16.92 23.01 -11.06
N TYR A 66 17.23 22.59 -9.83
CA TYR A 66 16.35 21.69 -9.09
C TYR A 66 15.00 22.34 -8.82
N PHE A 67 13.94 21.57 -9.02
CA PHE A 67 12.60 21.92 -8.58
C PHE A 67 12.51 21.63 -7.07
N THR A 68 12.15 22.66 -6.31
CA THR A 68 11.98 22.61 -4.86
C THR A 68 10.56 22.98 -4.49
N ILE A 69 10.04 22.35 -3.46
CA ILE A 69 8.73 22.65 -2.88
C ILE A 69 8.93 23.31 -1.51
N GLU A 70 8.13 24.35 -1.24
CA GLU A 70 8.08 25.06 0.04
C GLU A 70 7.05 24.41 0.97
N GLY A 71 7.32 24.42 2.27
CA GLY A 71 6.46 23.79 3.24
C GLY A 71 7.18 23.41 4.54
N TYR A 72 6.68 22.40 5.25
CA TYR A 72 7.23 22.01 6.54
C TYR A 72 7.28 20.50 6.74
N TRP A 73 8.13 20.08 7.69
CA TRP A 73 8.27 18.67 8.07
C TRP A 73 7.52 18.39 9.36
N TRP A 74 6.85 17.25 9.41
CA TRP A 74 6.51 16.58 10.66
C TRP A 74 6.74 15.07 10.48
N GLY A 75 7.48 14.47 11.41
CA GLY A 75 7.94 13.09 11.26
C GLY A 75 8.72 12.87 9.95
N ASN A 76 8.26 11.92 9.14
CA ASN A 76 8.80 11.60 7.81
C ASN A 76 7.85 12.01 6.66
N MET A 77 6.99 12.99 6.88
CA MET A 77 6.11 13.57 5.86
C MET A 77 6.43 15.05 5.65
N PHE A 78 6.40 15.49 4.39
CA PHE A 78 6.58 16.89 4.02
C PHE A 78 5.24 17.48 3.55
N TYR A 79 4.79 18.52 4.23
CA TYR A 79 3.52 19.19 3.96
C TYR A 79 3.79 20.42 3.12
N THR A 80 3.04 20.61 2.04
CA THR A 80 3.23 21.70 1.07
C THR A 80 1.90 22.16 0.48
N ASP A 81 1.82 23.41 0.05
CA ASP A 81 0.69 23.89 -0.76
C ASP A 81 0.85 23.54 -2.25
N THR A 82 2.01 23.00 -2.64
CA THR A 82 2.24 22.54 -4.02
C THR A 82 1.34 21.34 -4.30
N THR A 83 0.55 21.41 -5.38
CA THR A 83 -0.39 20.32 -5.70
C THR A 83 0.34 19.06 -6.17
N GLN A 84 -0.22 17.89 -5.87
CA GLN A 84 0.30 16.61 -6.37
C GLN A 84 0.36 16.55 -7.89
N GLN A 85 -0.58 17.22 -8.58
CA GLN A 85 -0.58 17.30 -10.04
C GLN A 85 0.62 18.06 -10.57
N GLU A 86 0.96 19.21 -9.98
CA GLU A 86 2.13 19.99 -10.36
C GLU A 86 3.43 19.20 -10.18
N ILE A 87 3.56 18.49 -9.06
CA ILE A 87 4.74 17.67 -8.77
C ILE A 87 4.84 16.51 -9.79
N ARG A 88 3.72 15.84 -10.12
CA ARG A 88 3.66 14.81 -11.16
C ARG A 88 4.08 15.32 -12.52
N ASP A 89 3.56 16.46 -12.94
CA ASP A 89 3.85 17.06 -14.24
C ASP A 89 5.33 17.45 -14.33
N GLN A 90 5.88 17.96 -13.23
CA GLN A 90 7.27 18.32 -13.14
C GLN A 90 8.20 17.10 -13.17
N CYS A 91 7.85 16.00 -12.49
CA CYS A 91 8.58 14.74 -12.60
C CYS A 91 8.50 14.16 -14.02
N SER A 92 7.31 14.14 -14.61
CA SER A 92 7.11 13.64 -15.98
C SER A 92 7.93 14.43 -17.01
N THR A 93 7.95 15.76 -16.85
CA THR A 93 8.76 16.66 -17.70
C THR A 93 10.26 16.43 -17.51
N THR A 94 10.71 16.28 -16.27
CA THR A 94 12.13 16.04 -15.95
C THR A 94 12.63 14.76 -16.57
N LEU A 95 11.84 13.69 -16.41
CA LEU A 95 12.21 12.36 -16.87
C LEU A 95 12.13 12.27 -18.41
N GLY A 96 11.22 13.01 -19.05
CA GLY A 96 11.10 13.02 -20.51
C GLY A 96 10.79 11.64 -21.10
N ILE A 97 10.21 10.74 -20.30
CA ILE A 97 10.04 9.34 -20.65
C ILE A 97 8.75 9.17 -21.47
N ALA A 98 8.90 8.64 -22.69
CA ALA A 98 7.77 8.27 -23.55
C ALA A 98 7.16 6.89 -23.22
N ASN A 99 7.73 6.17 -22.25
CA ASN A 99 7.24 4.87 -21.79
C ASN A 99 5.96 5.03 -20.95
N SER A 100 4.85 4.46 -21.43
CA SER A 100 3.58 4.44 -20.69
C SER A 100 3.64 3.62 -19.40
N ASN A 101 4.62 2.70 -19.29
CA ASN A 101 4.86 1.86 -18.11
C ASN A 101 5.98 2.43 -17.22
N ALA A 102 6.36 3.71 -17.39
CA ALA A 102 7.37 4.35 -16.56
C ALA A 102 6.98 4.38 -15.08
N ASP A 103 5.68 4.26 -14.78
CA ASP A 103 5.14 4.12 -13.43
C ASP A 103 5.75 5.15 -12.47
N VAL A 104 5.74 6.41 -12.89
CA VAL A 104 6.41 7.50 -12.16
C VAL A 104 5.81 7.68 -10.77
N THR A 105 6.66 7.70 -9.76
CA THR A 105 6.35 8.06 -8.36
C THR A 105 7.34 9.10 -7.87
N TYR A 106 7.01 9.80 -6.79
CA TYR A 106 7.82 10.92 -6.34
C TYR A 106 7.73 11.15 -4.83
N PHE A 107 8.82 11.64 -4.25
CA PHE A 107 8.98 11.79 -2.81
C PHE A 107 9.80 13.03 -2.46
N ALA A 108 9.58 13.58 -1.27
CA ALA A 108 10.42 14.62 -0.71
C ALA A 108 11.75 14.00 -0.24
N ALA A 109 12.86 14.60 -0.66
CA ALA A 109 14.18 14.19 -0.22
C ALA A 109 15.16 15.37 -0.29
N SER A 110 15.84 15.67 0.81
CA SER A 110 16.80 16.77 0.83
C SER A 110 18.16 16.37 0.22
N PHE A 111 18.53 15.08 0.32
CA PHE A 111 19.82 14.55 -0.15
C PHE A 111 19.67 13.15 -0.79
N PRO A 112 20.69 12.65 -1.53
CA PRO A 112 20.65 11.31 -2.14
C PRO A 112 20.43 10.16 -1.15
N TRP A 113 20.86 10.31 0.10
CA TRP A 113 20.70 9.30 1.16
C TRP A 113 19.44 9.48 2.01
N SER A 114 18.61 10.51 1.74
CA SER A 114 17.29 10.62 2.37
C SER A 114 16.42 9.44 1.96
N LEU A 115 15.59 8.94 2.88
CA LEU A 115 14.52 8.01 2.55
C LEU A 115 13.48 8.68 1.63
N ASN A 116 12.55 7.88 1.12
CA ASN A 116 11.42 8.34 0.34
C ASN A 116 10.35 8.85 1.33
N ASN A 117 10.27 10.17 1.49
CA ASN A 117 9.29 10.79 2.39
C ASN A 117 8.06 11.20 1.58
N THR A 118 6.87 10.85 2.08
CA THR A 118 5.59 11.24 1.46
C THR A 118 5.49 12.77 1.39
N ILE A 119 5.02 13.28 0.26
CA ILE A 119 4.66 14.69 0.12
C ILE A 119 3.16 14.79 0.30
N TRP A 120 2.70 15.47 1.34
CA TRP A 120 1.30 15.79 1.57
C TRP A 120 0.99 17.18 1.00
N SER A 121 0.01 17.26 0.10
CA SER A 121 -0.52 18.55 -0.33
C SER A 121 -1.62 19.00 0.62
N ASN A 122 -1.42 20.13 1.30
CA ASN A 122 -2.39 20.72 2.21
C ASN A 122 -3.70 21.08 1.49
N ASP A 123 -4.80 20.99 2.23
CA ASP A 123 -6.11 21.33 1.70
C ASP A 123 -6.28 22.86 1.62
N SER A 124 -6.96 23.30 0.57
CA SER A 124 -7.35 24.72 0.42
C SER A 124 -8.35 25.10 1.51
N ALA A 125 -8.19 26.30 2.08
CA ALA A 125 -9.12 26.86 3.07
C ALA A 125 -10.56 27.06 2.55
N VAL A 126 -10.76 27.04 1.23
CA VAL A 126 -12.09 27.04 0.60
C VAL A 126 -12.43 25.60 0.21
N GLU A 127 -13.19 24.91 1.05
CA GLU A 127 -13.52 23.49 0.83
C GLU A 127 -14.74 23.29 -0.08
N SER A 128 -14.66 22.25 -0.92
CA SER A 128 -15.82 21.57 -1.47
C SER A 128 -16.17 20.36 -0.59
N GLU A 129 -17.46 20.01 -0.46
CA GLU A 129 -17.92 18.76 0.18
C GLU A 129 -17.66 17.51 -0.71
N LYS A 130 -16.52 17.46 -1.38
CA LYS A 130 -16.13 16.40 -2.31
C LYS A 130 -14.84 15.75 -1.85
N ILE A 131 -14.72 14.48 -2.18
CA ILE A 131 -13.52 13.71 -1.92
C ILE A 131 -12.36 14.29 -2.71
N ASN A 132 -11.30 14.65 -2.00
CA ASN A 132 -10.11 15.29 -2.55
C ASN A 132 -8.83 14.46 -2.37
N LYS A 133 -8.91 13.32 -1.65
CA LYS A 133 -7.80 12.38 -1.47
C LYS A 133 -8.29 10.98 -1.08
N ILE A 134 -7.41 10.01 -1.31
CA ILE A 134 -7.55 8.63 -0.83
C ILE A 134 -6.53 8.42 0.29
N VAL A 135 -6.95 7.83 1.41
CA VAL A 135 -6.06 7.35 2.48
C VAL A 135 -6.25 5.84 2.60
N SER A 136 -5.16 5.09 2.46
CA SER A 136 -5.19 3.63 2.44
C SER A 136 -4.60 3.01 3.69
N PHE A 137 -5.34 2.09 4.29
CA PHE A 137 -4.88 1.24 5.38
C PHE A 137 -4.94 -0.23 5.00
N GLY A 138 -4.00 -1.02 5.53
CA GLY A 138 -4.01 -2.44 5.31
C GLY A 138 -2.64 -3.09 5.35
N ASP A 139 -2.43 -4.10 4.51
CA ASP A 139 -1.21 -4.89 4.52
C ASP A 139 -0.40 -4.82 3.21
N SER A 140 0.26 -5.91 2.81
CA SER A 140 1.10 -5.96 1.61
C SER A 140 0.32 -5.80 0.31
N LEU A 141 -1.00 -6.04 0.29
CA LEU A 141 -1.84 -5.80 -0.89
C LEU A 141 -2.01 -4.30 -1.21
N SER A 142 -1.69 -3.43 -0.25
CA SER A 142 -1.87 -1.99 -0.37
C SER A 142 -0.61 -1.17 -0.03
N ASP A 143 0.41 -1.78 0.58
CA ASP A 143 1.66 -1.08 0.92
C ASP A 143 2.44 -0.62 -0.32
N THR A 144 2.70 0.68 -0.40
CA THR A 144 3.44 1.34 -1.48
C THR A 144 4.87 1.72 -1.10
N GLY A 145 5.33 1.37 0.10
CA GLY A 145 6.73 1.57 0.50
C GLY A 145 7.01 1.82 1.98
N ASN A 146 6.04 1.65 2.88
CA ASN A 146 6.24 1.85 4.32
C ASN A 146 7.26 0.85 4.89
N VAL A 147 7.09 -0.44 4.60
CA VAL A 147 8.08 -1.46 5.01
C VAL A 147 9.40 -1.29 4.26
N PHE A 148 9.34 -0.82 3.02
CA PHE A 148 10.53 -0.54 2.22
C PHE A 148 11.38 0.59 2.80
N GLY A 149 10.75 1.69 3.24
CA GLY A 149 11.42 2.76 3.97
C GLY A 149 11.99 2.28 5.30
N ALA A 150 11.19 1.54 6.08
CA ALA A 150 11.59 0.99 7.37
C ALA A 150 12.76 -0.01 7.28
N SER A 151 12.86 -0.75 6.19
CA SER A 151 13.96 -1.68 5.90
C SER A 151 15.16 -1.02 5.23
N GLN A 152 15.19 0.31 5.09
CA GLN A 152 16.23 1.06 4.39
C GLN A 152 16.43 0.58 2.94
N PHE A 153 15.31 0.41 2.23
CA PHE A 153 15.24 0.00 0.82
C PHE A 153 15.76 -1.41 0.54
N ARG A 154 15.65 -2.32 1.52
CA ARG A 154 16.13 -3.71 1.42
C ARG A 154 15.02 -4.74 1.30
N PHE A 155 13.79 -4.39 1.65
CA PHE A 155 12.66 -5.32 1.67
C PHE A 155 11.36 -4.64 1.22
N PRO A 156 10.69 -5.16 0.18
CA PRO A 156 11.17 -6.19 -0.73
C PRO A 156 12.34 -5.70 -1.62
N ASP A 157 13.10 -6.62 -2.23
CA ASP A 157 14.22 -6.30 -3.12
C ASP A 157 13.73 -5.56 -4.37
N ARG A 158 14.18 -4.31 -4.53
CA ARG A 158 13.71 -3.41 -5.60
C ARG A 158 14.03 -3.85 -7.03
N SER A 159 14.80 -4.93 -7.20
CA SER A 159 15.14 -5.49 -8.51
C SER A 159 14.15 -6.57 -8.94
N SER A 160 13.36 -7.10 -8.01
CA SER A 160 12.29 -8.08 -8.28
C SER A 160 10.91 -7.61 -7.83
N TRP A 161 10.82 -6.61 -6.96
CA TRP A 161 9.57 -5.99 -6.55
C TRP A 161 9.63 -4.49 -6.81
N PHE A 162 8.53 -3.90 -7.26
CA PHE A 162 8.54 -2.53 -7.76
C PHE A 162 8.64 -1.53 -6.62
N LEU A 163 9.84 -0.98 -6.37
CA LEU A 163 10.09 0.11 -5.41
C LEU A 163 9.30 0.00 -4.09
N GLY A 164 9.36 -1.16 -3.44
CA GLY A 164 8.70 -1.39 -2.15
C GLY A 164 7.28 -1.95 -2.20
N HIS A 165 6.65 -2.03 -3.37
CA HIS A 165 5.35 -2.67 -3.56
C HIS A 165 5.55 -4.19 -3.57
N PHE A 166 4.62 -4.95 -2.97
CA PHE A 166 4.62 -6.41 -3.07
C PHE A 166 4.02 -6.87 -4.41
N SER A 167 4.49 -6.30 -5.52
CA SER A 167 4.09 -6.61 -6.88
C SER A 167 5.17 -6.16 -7.87
N ASN A 168 4.96 -6.38 -9.17
CA ASN A 168 5.84 -5.88 -10.24
C ASN A 168 5.49 -4.47 -10.72
N GLY A 169 4.57 -3.76 -10.06
CA GLY A 169 4.15 -2.40 -10.40
C GLY A 169 3.23 -1.84 -9.32
N PHE A 170 2.37 -0.90 -9.71
CA PHE A 170 1.37 -0.31 -8.83
C PHE A 170 0.40 -1.32 -8.24
N VAL A 171 -0.11 -0.99 -7.05
CA VAL A 171 -1.22 -1.69 -6.39
C VAL A 171 -2.57 -1.03 -6.71
N TRP A 172 -3.65 -1.70 -6.32
CA TRP A 172 -5.01 -1.34 -6.72
C TRP A 172 -5.43 0.07 -6.29
N THR A 173 -4.97 0.54 -5.13
CA THR A 173 -5.26 1.88 -4.62
C THR A 173 -4.64 2.99 -5.46
N GLU A 174 -3.45 2.76 -6.03
CA GLU A 174 -2.79 3.72 -6.92
C GLU A 174 -3.48 3.80 -8.29
N TYR A 175 -3.93 2.66 -8.84
CA TYR A 175 -4.76 2.64 -10.05
C TYR A 175 -6.09 3.37 -9.83
N LEU A 176 -6.74 3.14 -8.68
CA LEU A 176 -7.97 3.83 -8.30
C LEU A 176 -7.75 5.35 -8.20
N ALA A 177 -6.69 5.77 -7.51
CA ALA A 177 -6.34 7.18 -7.35
C ALA A 177 -6.07 7.85 -8.69
N ARG A 178 -5.32 7.19 -9.59
CA ARG A 178 -5.06 7.67 -10.96
C ARG A 178 -6.33 7.84 -11.77
N ALA A 179 -7.24 6.86 -11.73
CA ALA A 179 -8.51 6.94 -12.44
C ALA A 179 -9.41 8.09 -11.95
N LYS A 180 -9.32 8.43 -10.65
CA LYS A 180 -10.04 9.55 -10.04
C LYS A 180 -9.29 10.88 -10.10
N ASN A 181 -8.06 10.89 -10.61
CA ASN A 181 -7.15 12.03 -10.54
C ASN A 181 -6.98 12.59 -9.10
N LEU A 182 -6.95 11.68 -8.13
CA LEU A 182 -6.78 12.00 -6.72
C LEU A 182 -5.37 11.60 -6.24
N PRO A 183 -4.85 12.28 -5.22
CA PRO A 183 -3.70 11.77 -4.50
C PRO A 183 -4.09 10.58 -3.61
N VAL A 184 -3.16 9.66 -3.42
CA VAL A 184 -3.26 8.55 -2.48
C VAL A 184 -2.14 8.62 -1.47
N TYR A 185 -2.50 8.55 -0.18
CA TYR A 185 -1.58 8.51 0.93
C TYR A 185 -1.72 7.18 1.65
N ASN A 186 -0.61 6.46 1.82
CA ASN A 186 -0.65 5.08 2.26
C ASN A 186 -0.10 4.89 3.67
N TRP A 187 -0.93 4.33 4.54
CA TRP A 187 -0.59 3.84 5.87
C TRP A 187 -0.55 2.31 5.97
N ALA A 188 -0.87 1.58 4.90
CA ALA A 188 -0.74 0.13 4.85
C ALA A 188 0.72 -0.31 5.05
N VAL A 189 0.94 -1.42 5.76
CA VAL A 189 2.26 -1.94 6.11
C VAL A 189 2.37 -3.40 5.70
N GLY A 190 3.29 -3.72 4.79
CA GLY A 190 3.50 -5.08 4.31
C GLY A 190 3.77 -6.11 5.41
N GLY A 191 2.96 -7.16 5.50
CA GLY A 191 3.05 -8.15 6.58
C GLY A 191 2.49 -7.68 7.92
N SER A 192 1.71 -6.59 7.94
CA SER A 192 0.96 -6.15 9.11
C SER A 192 0.07 -7.26 9.67
N GLY A 193 0.05 -7.39 11.00
CA GLY A 193 -0.88 -8.23 11.75
C GLY A 193 -0.79 -7.89 13.23
N GLY A 194 -1.83 -8.14 14.01
CA GLY A 194 -1.96 -7.58 15.37
C GLY A 194 -1.02 -8.17 16.44
N GLN A 195 -0.01 -8.97 16.05
CA GLN A 195 1.15 -9.29 16.88
C GLN A 195 2.42 -9.37 16.00
N SER A 196 3.39 -8.49 16.20
CA SER A 196 4.60 -8.46 15.38
C SER A 196 5.85 -8.99 16.08
N GLN A 197 6.59 -9.86 15.38
CA GLN A 197 7.92 -10.35 15.79
C GLN A 197 9.06 -9.44 15.30
N PHE A 198 8.76 -8.50 14.41
CA PHE A 198 9.65 -7.39 14.04
C PHE A 198 9.02 -6.10 14.56
N PHE A 199 9.81 -5.26 15.23
CA PHE A 199 9.40 -3.95 15.77
C PHE A 199 8.75 -2.99 14.76
N LEU A 200 8.70 -3.36 13.47
CA LEU A 200 8.27 -2.53 12.34
C LEU A 200 6.89 -2.91 11.77
N LEU A 201 6.25 -4.01 12.22
CA LEU A 201 4.93 -4.42 11.72
C LEU A 201 3.86 -3.96 12.71
N SER A 202 3.25 -2.81 12.43
CA SER A 202 2.16 -2.23 13.20
C SER A 202 0.85 -2.96 12.89
N GLY A 203 -0.02 -3.21 13.87
CA GLY A 203 -1.39 -3.67 13.60
C GLY A 203 -2.23 -2.55 12.96
N ILE A 204 -3.45 -2.87 12.49
CA ILE A 204 -4.30 -1.87 11.83
C ILE A 204 -4.61 -0.65 12.72
N ASN A 205 -4.81 -0.86 14.02
CA ASN A 205 -5.07 0.22 14.97
C ASN A 205 -3.85 1.15 15.17
N ASP A 206 -2.64 0.61 15.07
CA ASP A 206 -1.42 1.42 15.12
C ASP A 206 -1.25 2.27 13.84
N GLN A 207 -1.65 1.75 12.67
CA GLN A 207 -1.67 2.52 11.43
C GLN A 207 -2.62 3.72 11.55
N ILE A 208 -3.83 3.50 12.08
CA ILE A 208 -4.82 4.57 12.26
C ILE A 208 -4.37 5.57 13.31
N LYS A 209 -3.81 5.10 14.43
CA LYS A 209 -3.24 5.99 15.45
C LYS A 209 -2.13 6.85 14.88
N SER A 210 -1.22 6.27 14.09
CA SER A 210 -0.17 7.03 13.42
C SER A 210 -0.77 8.07 12.47
N TYR A 211 -1.71 7.67 11.62
CA TYR A 211 -2.40 8.57 10.71
C TYR A 211 -3.03 9.76 11.44
N LEU A 212 -3.79 9.52 12.51
CA LEU A 212 -4.42 10.60 13.27
C LEU A 212 -3.39 11.61 13.81
N GLN A 213 -2.22 11.14 14.26
CA GLN A 213 -1.14 12.04 14.69
C GLN A 213 -0.57 12.88 13.54
N TYR A 214 -0.43 12.33 12.33
CA TYR A 214 -0.02 13.13 11.16
C TYR A 214 -1.11 14.14 10.75
N MET A 215 -2.39 13.80 10.96
CA MET A 215 -3.53 14.67 10.61
C MET A 215 -3.72 15.84 11.58
N ASP A 216 -3.34 15.69 12.85
CA ASP A 216 -3.33 16.78 13.84
C ASP A 216 -2.42 17.95 13.41
N GLU A 217 -1.46 17.68 12.53
CA GLU A 217 -0.44 18.63 12.03
C GLU A 217 -0.74 19.10 10.60
N THR A 218 -1.92 18.75 10.07
CA THR A 218 -2.33 19.07 8.71
C THR A 218 -3.24 20.30 8.70
N GLU A 219 -2.87 21.29 7.90
CA GLU A 219 -3.69 22.48 7.72
C GLU A 219 -4.97 22.20 6.94
N ASN A 220 -6.09 22.75 7.43
CA ASN A 220 -7.42 22.68 6.81
C ASN A 220 -7.95 21.26 6.53
N TYR A 221 -7.43 20.25 7.22
CA TYR A 221 -7.81 18.88 6.96
C TYR A 221 -9.25 18.58 7.40
N ASN A 222 -10.03 17.98 6.49
CA ASN A 222 -11.37 17.49 6.77
C ASN A 222 -11.50 16.00 6.44
N PRO A 223 -11.58 15.12 7.46
CA PRO A 223 -11.74 13.68 7.27
C PRO A 223 -12.98 13.28 6.45
N SER A 224 -14.01 14.13 6.39
CA SER A 224 -15.19 13.84 5.57
C SER A 224 -14.98 14.03 4.07
N ASN A 225 -13.87 14.66 3.65
CA ASN A 225 -13.43 14.83 2.26
C ASN A 225 -12.37 13.78 1.86
N THR A 226 -12.15 12.74 2.68
CA THR A 226 -11.22 11.65 2.38
C THR A 226 -11.99 10.37 2.08
N LEU A 227 -11.59 9.65 1.02
CA LEU A 227 -11.98 8.25 0.82
C LEU A 227 -10.99 7.35 1.57
N PHE A 228 -11.46 6.62 2.57
CA PHE A 228 -10.65 5.65 3.28
C PHE A 228 -10.78 4.27 2.65
N THR A 229 -9.65 3.69 2.24
CA THR A 229 -9.61 2.28 1.82
C THR A 229 -9.08 1.43 2.96
N LEU A 230 -9.71 0.26 3.18
CA LEU A 230 -9.30 -0.66 4.23
C LEU A 230 -9.42 -2.12 3.77
N GLU A 231 -8.30 -2.82 3.89
CA GLU A 231 -8.14 -4.26 3.68
C GLU A 231 -7.23 -4.77 4.80
N PHE A 232 -7.63 -5.78 5.58
CA PHE A 232 -6.80 -6.27 6.67
C PHE A 232 -7.19 -7.67 7.13
N GLY A 233 -6.19 -8.49 7.45
CA GLY A 233 -6.37 -9.76 8.19
C GLY A 233 -5.79 -11.00 7.50
N LEU A 234 -5.41 -10.92 6.22
CA LEU A 234 -4.80 -12.06 5.51
C LEU A 234 -3.51 -12.52 6.19
N ASN A 235 -2.64 -11.57 6.53
CA ASN A 235 -1.39 -11.85 7.24
C ASN A 235 -1.62 -12.39 8.67
N ASP A 236 -2.64 -11.91 9.38
CA ASP A 236 -3.06 -12.43 10.70
C ASP A 236 -3.42 -13.91 10.67
N PHE A 237 -4.12 -14.34 9.62
CA PHE A 237 -4.53 -15.74 9.48
C PHE A 237 -3.40 -16.63 8.97
N MET A 238 -2.63 -16.18 7.99
CA MET A 238 -1.58 -16.97 7.35
C MET A 238 -0.29 -17.07 8.15
N GLN A 239 0.18 -15.94 8.71
CA GLN A 239 1.53 -15.82 9.25
C GLN A 239 1.52 -15.85 10.79
N PHE A 240 0.54 -15.20 11.41
CA PHE A 240 0.48 -15.03 12.86
C PHE A 240 -0.45 -16.02 13.56
N GLY A 241 -1.26 -16.76 12.81
CA GLY A 241 -2.17 -17.77 13.36
C GLY A 241 -3.26 -17.19 14.28
N ARG A 242 -3.54 -15.89 14.19
CA ARG A 242 -4.50 -15.21 15.08
C ARG A 242 -5.93 -15.72 14.86
N SER A 243 -6.74 -15.59 15.90
CA SER A 243 -8.15 -16.00 15.85
C SER A 243 -8.96 -15.00 15.01
N ALA A 244 -10.01 -15.47 14.34
CA ALA A 244 -10.92 -14.59 13.62
C ALA A 244 -11.55 -13.55 14.55
N ALA A 245 -11.90 -13.94 15.79
CA ALA A 245 -12.44 -13.02 16.80
C ALA A 245 -11.52 -11.82 17.04
N ASN A 246 -10.21 -12.02 17.26
CA ASN A 246 -9.31 -10.90 17.53
C ASN A 246 -9.08 -10.01 16.31
N VAL A 247 -9.06 -10.58 15.11
CA VAL A 247 -8.93 -9.79 13.88
C VAL A 247 -10.20 -8.97 13.62
N LYS A 248 -11.38 -9.53 13.91
CA LYS A 248 -12.66 -8.79 13.88
C LYS A 248 -12.70 -7.65 14.89
N ASP A 249 -12.22 -7.87 16.11
CA ASP A 249 -12.14 -6.84 17.14
C ASP A 249 -11.24 -5.68 16.68
N ASP A 250 -10.05 -5.98 16.16
CA ASP A 250 -9.11 -4.97 15.65
C ASP A 250 -9.72 -4.17 14.48
N PHE A 251 -10.40 -4.85 13.57
CA PHE A 251 -11.05 -4.22 12.41
C PHE A 251 -12.25 -3.34 12.81
N ALA A 252 -13.05 -3.77 13.80
CA ALA A 252 -14.12 -2.95 14.36
C ALA A 252 -13.56 -1.69 15.03
N GLU A 253 -12.52 -1.82 15.85
CA GLU A 253 -11.87 -0.70 16.53
C GLU A 253 -11.28 0.31 15.53
N ALA A 254 -10.70 -0.20 14.44
CA ALA A 254 -10.21 0.61 13.34
C ALA A 254 -11.31 1.48 12.71
N LEU A 255 -12.44 0.86 12.32
CA LEU A 255 -13.58 1.59 11.76
C LEU A 255 -14.13 2.62 12.74
N VAL A 256 -14.33 2.24 14.01
CA VAL A 256 -14.84 3.15 15.05
C VAL A 256 -13.90 4.35 15.24
N SER A 257 -12.59 4.13 15.23
CA SER A 257 -11.60 5.19 15.41
C SER A 257 -11.62 6.19 14.24
N LEU A 258 -11.68 5.71 13.00
CA LEU A 258 -11.80 6.57 11.82
C LEU A 258 -13.12 7.35 11.84
N ILE A 259 -14.23 6.69 12.15
CA ILE A 259 -15.55 7.33 12.24
C ILE A 259 -15.57 8.42 13.32
N ASN A 260 -15.01 8.15 14.50
CA ASN A 260 -14.92 9.13 15.58
C ASN A 260 -14.03 10.33 15.22
N SER A 261 -13.09 10.15 14.29
CA SER A 261 -12.29 11.27 13.74
C SER A 261 -13.06 12.14 12.73
N GLY A 262 -14.27 11.73 12.31
CA GLY A 262 -15.10 12.47 11.35
C GLY A 262 -15.09 11.89 9.94
N ALA A 263 -14.48 10.72 9.72
CA ALA A 263 -14.49 10.03 8.44
C ALA A 263 -15.92 9.67 8.02
N LYS A 264 -16.23 9.85 6.72
CA LYS A 264 -17.57 9.55 6.17
C LYS A 264 -17.58 8.60 4.98
N ASN A 265 -16.47 8.47 4.26
CA ASN A 265 -16.40 7.73 3.00
C ASN A 265 -15.43 6.55 3.14
N PHE A 266 -15.95 5.34 2.96
CA PHE A 266 -15.17 4.12 3.07
C PHE A 266 -15.35 3.24 1.84
N LEU A 267 -14.25 2.75 1.31
CA LEU A 267 -14.20 1.63 0.38
C LEU A 267 -13.51 0.45 1.08
N LEU A 268 -14.31 -0.56 1.42
CA LEU A 268 -13.85 -1.81 1.99
C LEU A 268 -13.79 -2.86 0.89
N ILE A 269 -12.90 -3.83 1.04
CA ILE A 269 -12.88 -5.01 0.17
C ILE A 269 -12.97 -6.29 1.01
N THR A 270 -13.64 -7.31 0.47
CA THR A 270 -13.53 -8.66 1.04
C THR A 270 -12.11 -9.18 0.81
N LEU A 271 -11.63 -10.05 1.69
CA LEU A 271 -10.32 -10.66 1.58
C LEU A 271 -10.36 -11.75 0.49
N PRO A 272 -9.46 -11.74 -0.51
CA PRO A 272 -9.37 -12.84 -1.47
C PRO A 272 -9.01 -14.17 -0.79
N ASP A 273 -9.40 -15.30 -1.37
CA ASP A 273 -8.93 -16.60 -0.89
C ASP A 273 -7.45 -16.80 -1.22
N VAL A 274 -6.59 -16.36 -0.31
CA VAL A 274 -5.14 -16.48 -0.43
C VAL A 274 -4.67 -17.94 -0.47
N THR A 275 -5.52 -18.90 -0.06
CA THR A 275 -5.15 -20.33 -0.08
C THR A 275 -5.05 -20.90 -1.48
N ASN A 276 -5.46 -20.15 -2.50
CA ASN A 276 -5.23 -20.47 -3.91
C ASN A 276 -3.85 -20.01 -4.42
N ALA A 277 -3.09 -19.24 -3.65
CA ALA A 277 -1.78 -18.75 -4.07
C ALA A 277 -0.74 -19.89 -4.17
N PRO A 278 0.30 -19.77 -5.02
CA PRO A 278 1.28 -20.83 -5.27
C PRO A 278 1.91 -21.45 -4.02
N LYS A 279 2.12 -20.67 -2.95
CA LYS A 279 2.65 -21.14 -1.66
C LYS A 279 1.85 -22.32 -1.08
N PHE A 280 0.52 -22.31 -1.25
CA PHE A 280 -0.37 -23.29 -0.61
C PHE A 280 -0.45 -24.63 -1.33
N GLN A 281 0.16 -24.77 -2.50
CA GLN A 281 0.31 -26.07 -3.19
C GLN A 281 1.07 -27.11 -2.33
N TYR A 282 1.82 -26.64 -1.33
CA TYR A 282 2.63 -27.46 -0.44
C TYR A 282 2.03 -27.57 0.98
N SER A 283 0.92 -26.88 1.24
CA SER A 283 0.20 -26.93 2.51
C SER A 283 -0.70 -28.15 2.59
N SER A 284 -1.02 -28.57 3.83
CA SER A 284 -1.97 -29.66 4.02
C SER A 284 -3.40 -29.21 3.70
N HIS A 285 -4.26 -30.13 3.26
CA HIS A 285 -5.68 -29.81 3.05
C HIS A 285 -6.35 -29.24 4.31
N ALA A 286 -5.99 -29.74 5.50
CA ALA A 286 -6.52 -29.24 6.76
C ALA A 286 -6.09 -27.78 7.05
N GLU A 287 -4.87 -27.40 6.67
CA GLU A 287 -4.37 -26.03 6.80
C GLU A 287 -5.07 -25.08 5.83
N VAL A 288 -5.25 -25.50 4.58
CA VAL A 288 -6.00 -24.76 3.55
C VAL A 288 -7.43 -24.49 4.01
N GLU A 289 -8.17 -25.53 4.41
CA GLU A 289 -9.54 -25.38 4.89
C GLU A 289 -9.64 -24.52 6.15
N PHE A 290 -8.65 -24.63 7.05
CA PHE A 290 -8.60 -23.82 8.26
C PHE A 290 -8.45 -22.32 7.93
N ILE A 291 -7.51 -21.96 7.06
CA ILE A 291 -7.30 -20.55 6.66
C ILE A 291 -8.50 -20.03 5.88
N ARG A 292 -9.00 -20.80 4.90
CA ARG A 292 -10.20 -20.45 4.12
C ARG A 292 -11.40 -20.19 5.00
N SER A 293 -11.63 -21.02 6.03
CA SER A 293 -12.75 -20.83 6.96
C SER A 293 -12.68 -19.49 7.71
N LYS A 294 -11.47 -19.03 8.08
CA LYS A 294 -11.27 -17.72 8.73
C LYS A 294 -11.50 -16.57 7.76
N ILE A 295 -11.06 -16.71 6.51
CA ILE A 295 -11.29 -15.71 5.46
C ILE A 295 -12.80 -15.53 5.24
N LEU A 296 -13.55 -16.63 5.08
CA LEU A 296 -15.01 -16.57 4.92
C LEU A 296 -15.72 -15.96 6.14
N ASP A 297 -15.28 -16.32 7.35
CA ASP A 297 -15.82 -15.76 8.59
C ASP A 297 -15.53 -14.25 8.72
N MET A 298 -14.36 -13.81 8.27
CA MET A 298 -13.99 -12.39 8.22
C MET A 298 -14.77 -11.63 7.14
N ASN A 299 -14.92 -12.19 5.94
CA ASN A 299 -15.67 -11.55 4.85
C ASN A 299 -17.14 -11.34 5.20
N THR A 300 -17.76 -12.33 5.88
CA THR A 300 -19.11 -12.19 6.42
C THR A 300 -19.19 -11.01 7.40
N PHE A 301 -18.20 -10.89 8.29
CA PHE A 301 -18.14 -9.79 9.25
C PHE A 301 -17.92 -8.42 8.58
N ILE A 302 -17.05 -8.33 7.57
CA ILE A 302 -16.82 -7.08 6.81
C ILE A 302 -18.15 -6.62 6.17
N GLN A 303 -18.91 -7.54 5.56
CA GLN A 303 -20.22 -7.25 5.00
C GLN A 303 -21.22 -6.76 6.07
N GLU A 304 -21.21 -7.35 7.25
CA GLU A 304 -22.05 -6.91 8.38
C GLU A 304 -21.69 -5.49 8.85
N GLN A 305 -20.38 -5.17 8.94
CA GLN A 305 -19.92 -3.81 9.29
C GLN A 305 -20.36 -2.78 8.25
N VAL A 306 -20.20 -3.10 6.97
CA VAL A 306 -20.67 -2.23 5.86
C VAL A 306 -22.17 -1.96 5.99
N ASN A 307 -22.98 -3.01 6.12
CA ASN A 307 -24.43 -2.88 6.24
C ASN A 307 -24.83 -2.05 7.47
N TYR A 308 -24.14 -2.25 8.59
CA TYR A 308 -24.38 -1.50 9.82
C TYR A 308 -24.11 0.00 9.64
N TYR A 309 -22.94 0.38 9.14
CA TYR A 309 -22.57 1.78 8.97
C TYR A 309 -23.33 2.48 7.84
N THR A 310 -23.69 1.78 6.76
CA THR A 310 -24.63 2.31 5.76
C THR A 310 -25.99 2.64 6.40
N GLY A 311 -26.50 1.77 7.29
CA GLY A 311 -27.75 2.01 8.02
C GLY A 311 -27.69 3.20 8.99
N LEU A 312 -26.49 3.60 9.42
CA LEU A 312 -26.24 4.80 10.21
C LEU A 312 -26.03 6.07 9.37
N GLY A 313 -26.00 5.95 8.04
CA GLY A 313 -25.86 7.07 7.11
C GLY A 313 -24.42 7.41 6.72
N TYR A 314 -23.45 6.51 6.93
CA TYR A 314 -22.10 6.63 6.37
C TYR A 314 -22.10 6.20 4.90
N ASN A 315 -21.20 6.79 4.11
CA ASN A 315 -21.00 6.40 2.71
C ASN A 315 -20.06 5.19 2.69
N MET A 316 -20.62 4.00 2.50
CA MET A 316 -19.86 2.75 2.44
C MET A 316 -19.99 2.13 1.06
N THR A 317 -18.86 1.70 0.50
CA THR A 317 -18.80 0.81 -0.65
C THR A 317 -18.05 -0.45 -0.23
N LEU A 318 -18.57 -1.62 -0.60
CA LEU A 318 -17.90 -2.90 -0.42
C LEU A 318 -17.69 -3.54 -1.78
N PHE A 319 -16.45 -3.87 -2.10
CA PHE A 319 -16.15 -4.63 -3.29
C PHE A 319 -15.79 -6.08 -2.94
N ASP A 320 -16.42 -7.04 -3.62
CA ASP A 320 -16.20 -8.47 -3.37
C ASP A 320 -14.98 -8.99 -4.15
N THR A 321 -13.79 -8.68 -3.63
CA THR A 321 -12.52 -9.19 -4.16
C THR A 321 -12.39 -10.71 -4.02
N TYR A 322 -13.04 -11.32 -3.02
CA TYR A 322 -13.11 -12.78 -2.89
C TYR A 322 -13.76 -13.41 -4.12
N GLU A 323 -14.97 -12.99 -4.48
CA GLU A 323 -15.66 -13.52 -5.65
C GLU A 323 -14.90 -13.22 -6.95
N LEU A 324 -14.33 -12.02 -7.08
CA LEU A 324 -13.49 -11.67 -8.23
C LEU A 324 -12.31 -12.64 -8.41
N PHE A 325 -11.55 -12.89 -7.34
CA PHE A 325 -10.38 -13.77 -7.40
C PHE A 325 -10.78 -15.22 -7.65
N GLU A 326 -11.88 -15.72 -7.08
CA GLU A 326 -12.38 -17.07 -7.36
C GLU A 326 -12.68 -17.25 -8.86
N ARG A 327 -13.31 -16.24 -9.49
CA ARG A 327 -13.58 -16.26 -10.94
C ARG A 327 -12.29 -16.24 -11.76
N VAL A 328 -11.34 -15.36 -11.42
CA VAL A 328 -10.07 -15.21 -12.14
C VAL A 328 -9.22 -16.48 -12.02
N ILE A 329 -9.14 -17.07 -10.84
CA ILE A 329 -8.32 -18.27 -10.61
C ILE A 329 -8.94 -19.50 -11.27
N SER A 330 -10.26 -19.67 -11.18
CA SER A 330 -10.94 -20.85 -11.75
C SER A 330 -10.96 -20.85 -13.28
N ASN A 331 -10.99 -19.67 -13.92
CA ASN A 331 -10.97 -19.54 -15.37
C ASN A 331 -10.32 -18.21 -15.78
N PRO A 332 -8.97 -18.12 -15.87
CA PRO A 332 -8.26 -16.85 -16.04
C PRO A 332 -8.41 -16.22 -17.44
N THR A 333 -8.59 -17.02 -18.49
CA THR A 333 -8.53 -16.56 -19.90
C THR A 333 -9.54 -15.47 -20.26
N PRO A 334 -10.83 -15.54 -19.86
CA PRO A 334 -11.80 -14.47 -20.11
C PRO A 334 -11.42 -13.13 -19.47
N TYR A 335 -10.59 -13.16 -18.41
CA TYR A 335 -10.14 -11.98 -17.68
C TYR A 335 -8.76 -11.49 -18.14
N GLY A 336 -8.23 -12.07 -19.22
CA GLY A 336 -6.99 -11.62 -19.85
C GLY A 336 -5.71 -12.28 -19.30
N PHE A 337 -5.82 -13.24 -18.38
CA PHE A 337 -4.71 -13.99 -17.79
C PHE A 337 -4.62 -15.40 -18.36
N ASP A 338 -3.40 -15.94 -18.43
CA ASP A 338 -3.13 -17.28 -18.96
C ASP A 338 -2.65 -18.25 -17.87
N ASN A 339 -2.00 -17.75 -16.81
CA ASN A 339 -1.52 -18.56 -15.69
C ASN A 339 -2.01 -18.00 -14.34
N ALA A 340 -2.78 -18.82 -13.61
CA ALA A 340 -3.31 -18.51 -12.29
C ALA A 340 -2.89 -19.51 -11.20
N THR A 341 -1.86 -20.33 -11.46
CA THR A 341 -1.43 -21.39 -10.55
C THR A 341 0.01 -21.24 -10.12
N GLU A 342 0.88 -20.68 -10.97
CA GLU A 342 2.29 -20.48 -10.68
C GLU A 342 2.64 -19.00 -10.54
N SER A 343 3.71 -18.72 -9.80
CA SER A 343 4.30 -17.38 -9.76
C SER A 343 5.08 -17.09 -11.04
N CYS A 344 5.02 -15.84 -11.50
CA CYS A 344 5.87 -15.35 -12.58
C CYS A 344 7.36 -15.36 -12.18
N LEU A 345 7.70 -14.99 -10.93
CA LEU A 345 9.04 -15.15 -10.37
C LEU A 345 9.39 -16.64 -10.18
N SER A 346 10.63 -17.01 -10.49
CA SER A 346 11.18 -18.35 -10.23
C SER A 346 11.79 -18.41 -8.83
N LEU A 347 10.95 -18.64 -7.83
CA LEU A 347 11.37 -18.70 -6.42
C LEU A 347 11.94 -20.08 -6.05
N SER A 348 12.97 -20.09 -5.20
CA SER A 348 13.61 -21.33 -4.74
C SER A 348 12.96 -21.93 -3.49
N SER A 349 12.21 -21.10 -2.74
CA SER A 349 11.47 -21.46 -1.55
C SER A 349 10.28 -20.51 -1.33
N PHE A 350 9.45 -20.77 -0.31
CA PHE A 350 8.32 -19.90 0.08
C PHE A 350 8.60 -19.13 1.38
N SER A 351 9.88 -18.83 1.62
CA SER A 351 10.35 -18.15 2.83
C SER A 351 10.27 -16.63 2.70
N LEU A 352 10.05 -15.94 3.82
CA LEU A 352 10.19 -14.47 3.90
C LEU A 352 11.58 -13.98 3.49
N SER A 353 12.60 -14.84 3.57
CA SER A 353 13.94 -14.50 3.10
C SER A 353 14.03 -14.23 1.60
N GLU A 354 13.13 -14.80 0.78
CA GLU A 354 13.19 -14.60 -0.68
C GLU A 354 13.00 -13.12 -1.06
N TYR A 355 12.21 -12.36 -0.29
CA TYR A 355 11.96 -10.93 -0.55
C TYR A 355 13.20 -10.04 -0.34
N PHE A 356 14.32 -10.56 0.19
CA PHE A 356 15.58 -9.82 0.32
C PHE A 356 16.53 -10.00 -0.87
N TYR A 357 16.17 -10.85 -1.84
CA TYR A 357 17.06 -11.22 -2.94
C TYR A 357 16.41 -11.01 -4.29
N TRP A 358 17.25 -10.82 -5.30
CA TRP A 358 16.81 -10.80 -6.68
C TRP A 358 16.42 -12.20 -7.17
N HIS A 359 15.37 -12.27 -7.99
CA HIS A 359 14.88 -13.49 -8.64
C HIS A 359 14.71 -13.27 -10.14
N SER A 360 15.03 -14.30 -10.92
CA SER A 360 14.70 -14.33 -12.35
C SER A 360 13.23 -14.68 -12.57
N LEU A 361 12.71 -14.30 -13.73
CA LEU A 361 11.41 -14.77 -14.18
C LEU A 361 11.45 -16.26 -14.57
N ARG A 362 10.32 -16.95 -14.36
CA ARG A 362 10.06 -18.28 -14.90
C ARG A 362 10.03 -18.22 -16.44
N GLU A 363 10.48 -19.28 -17.09
CA GLU A 363 10.56 -19.35 -18.56
C GLU A 363 9.22 -19.06 -19.25
N GLU A 364 8.11 -19.57 -18.69
CA GLU A 364 6.79 -19.24 -19.21
C GLU A 364 6.47 -17.75 -19.09
N CYS A 365 6.77 -17.13 -17.94
CA CYS A 365 6.53 -15.70 -17.77
C CYS A 365 7.36 -14.85 -18.74
N VAL A 366 8.62 -15.22 -19.00
CA VAL A 366 9.44 -14.57 -20.04
C VAL A 366 8.78 -14.68 -21.42
N ARG A 367 8.10 -15.79 -21.72
CA ARG A 367 7.49 -16.05 -23.03
C ARG A 367 6.18 -15.28 -23.25
N ILE A 368 5.34 -15.17 -22.22
CA ILE A 368 3.98 -14.60 -22.36
C ILE A 368 3.81 -13.22 -21.71
N GLY A 369 4.78 -12.79 -20.90
CA GLY A 369 4.75 -11.54 -20.14
C GLY A 369 4.06 -11.66 -18.78
N SER A 370 4.48 -10.86 -17.81
CA SER A 370 3.95 -10.82 -16.45
C SER A 370 2.48 -10.44 -16.40
N ASP A 371 2.00 -9.66 -17.36
CA ASP A 371 0.59 -9.22 -17.42
C ASP A 371 -0.37 -10.38 -17.72
N LYS A 372 0.16 -11.55 -18.12
CA LYS A 372 -0.60 -12.80 -18.30
C LYS A 372 -0.59 -13.71 -17.07
N PHE A 373 0.14 -13.34 -16.02
CA PHE A 373 0.17 -14.07 -14.76
C PHE A 373 -0.73 -13.40 -13.73
N VAL A 374 -1.47 -14.21 -12.96
CA VAL A 374 -2.19 -13.73 -11.79
C VAL A 374 -1.22 -13.43 -10.64
N PHE A 375 -0.24 -14.31 -10.41
CA PHE A 375 0.69 -14.22 -9.29
C PHE A 375 2.07 -13.73 -9.73
N TRP A 376 2.57 -12.68 -9.07
CA TRP A 376 3.93 -12.19 -9.28
C TRP A 376 4.93 -13.08 -8.55
N ASP A 377 4.77 -13.18 -7.23
CA ASP A 377 5.51 -14.08 -6.35
C ASP A 377 4.60 -15.23 -5.87
N SER A 378 5.00 -15.95 -4.83
CA SER A 378 4.23 -17.08 -4.33
C SER A 378 2.92 -16.75 -3.60
N LEU A 379 2.66 -15.46 -3.35
CA LEU A 379 1.55 -14.97 -2.56
C LEU A 379 0.83 -13.82 -3.27
N HIS A 380 1.58 -12.85 -3.79
CA HIS A 380 1.03 -11.58 -4.21
C HIS A 380 0.66 -11.54 -5.70
N PRO A 381 -0.42 -10.83 -6.05
CA PRO A 381 -0.83 -10.66 -7.42
C PRO A 381 0.12 -9.77 -8.22
N THR A 382 0.10 -9.93 -9.55
CA THR A 382 0.78 -8.99 -10.47
C THR A 382 0.07 -7.64 -10.50
N THR A 383 0.78 -6.61 -10.99
CA THR A 383 0.20 -5.27 -11.16
C THR A 383 -0.95 -5.27 -12.17
N ALA A 384 -0.98 -6.22 -13.11
CA ALA A 384 -2.10 -6.41 -14.03
C ALA A 384 -3.38 -6.86 -13.31
N VAL A 385 -3.27 -7.73 -12.30
CA VAL A 385 -4.40 -8.08 -11.44
C VAL A 385 -4.81 -6.91 -10.56
N HIS A 386 -3.87 -6.16 -9.99
CA HIS A 386 -4.20 -4.94 -9.24
C HIS A 386 -4.93 -3.89 -10.08
N GLN A 387 -4.50 -3.71 -11.35
CA GLN A 387 -5.19 -2.85 -12.31
C GLN A 387 -6.61 -3.37 -12.57
N TYR A 388 -6.75 -4.68 -12.82
CA TYR A 388 -8.05 -5.31 -13.05
C TYR A 388 -9.01 -5.15 -11.87
N VAL A 389 -8.53 -5.28 -10.63
CA VAL A 389 -9.32 -5.03 -9.41
C VAL A 389 -9.83 -3.57 -9.38
N ALA A 390 -8.95 -2.60 -9.65
CA ALA A 390 -9.36 -1.20 -9.67
C ALA A 390 -10.38 -0.89 -10.79
N GLU A 391 -10.20 -1.49 -11.97
CA GLU A 391 -11.14 -1.38 -13.09
C GLU A 391 -12.51 -1.97 -12.75
N GLU A 392 -12.58 -3.11 -12.09
CA GLU A 392 -13.86 -3.72 -11.67
C GLU A 392 -14.56 -2.94 -10.55
N ILE A 393 -13.80 -2.37 -9.61
CA ILE A 393 -14.33 -1.44 -8.59
C ILE A 393 -15.02 -0.25 -9.27
N LEU A 394 -14.35 0.37 -10.24
CA LEU A 394 -14.87 1.51 -11.00
C LEU A 394 -16.05 1.11 -11.89
N ALA A 395 -16.00 -0.07 -12.52
CA ALA A 395 -17.04 -0.55 -13.41
C ALA A 395 -18.34 -0.92 -12.68
N SER A 396 -18.26 -1.28 -11.39
CA SER A 396 -19.45 -1.56 -10.57
C SER A 396 -20.42 -0.37 -10.48
N GLY A 397 -19.91 0.86 -10.58
CA GLY A 397 -20.66 2.10 -10.42
C GLY A 397 -21.09 2.41 -8.98
N GLU A 398 -20.86 1.50 -8.03
CA GLU A 398 -21.24 1.71 -6.62
C GLU A 398 -20.37 2.80 -5.97
N LEU A 399 -19.09 2.86 -6.34
CA LEU A 399 -18.19 3.86 -5.80
C LEU A 399 -18.66 5.28 -6.18
N GLU A 400 -19.04 5.50 -7.44
CA GLU A 400 -19.57 6.78 -7.90
C GLU A 400 -20.95 7.10 -7.33
N SER A 401 -21.78 6.10 -7.07
CA SER A 401 -23.12 6.33 -6.50
C SER A 401 -23.08 6.68 -5.03
N ASN A 402 -22.14 6.11 -4.28
CA ASN A 402 -22.07 6.24 -2.83
C ASN A 402 -21.19 7.41 -2.38
N HIS A 403 -20.30 7.90 -3.25
CA HIS A 403 -19.29 8.87 -2.88
C HIS A 403 -19.28 10.10 -3.79
N SER A 404 -19.14 11.28 -3.19
CA SER A 404 -19.09 12.56 -3.89
C SER A 404 -17.64 12.88 -4.29
N PHE A 405 -17.30 12.71 -5.58
CA PHE A 405 -16.01 13.10 -6.16
C PHE A 405 -16.05 14.46 -6.85
#